data_AF-A0A2V6NBZ8-F1
#
_entry.id   AF-A0A2V6NBZ8-F1
#
_cell.length_a   1.000
_cell.length_b   1.000
_cell.length_c   1.000
_cell.angle_alpha   90.00
_cell.angle_beta   90.00
_cell.angle_gamma   90.00
#
_symmetry.space_group_name_H-M   'P 1'
#
loop_
_entity.id
_entity.type
_entity.pdbx_description
1 polymer ?
#
loop_
_entity_poly.entity_id
_entity_poly.type
_entity_poly.pdbx_seq_one_letter_code
_entity_poly.pdbx_strand_id
1 'polypeptide(L)'
;GSIIIVVATDAPLLPHQLKRLARRASLGLARSGSVSGNGSGDLFIAFSTANPHAADAKPPIRTIETMPNDLMDPLFTATVEATEEAIINALVNNQDMIGRDNHKVEALPRERLQQLLKEYNRSR
;
A
#
# COMPACT_ATOMS: atom_id res chain seq x y z
N GLY A 1 -10.99 9.07 9.94
CA GLY A 1 -9.64 8.60 9.59
C GLY A 1 -9.44 8.75 8.10
N SER A 2 -8.26 8.49 7.58
CA SER A 2 -8.06 8.38 6.13
C SER A 2 -6.76 7.65 5.87
N ILE A 3 -6.66 7.04 4.70
CA ILE A 3 -5.42 6.47 4.19
C ILE A 3 -5.37 6.62 2.68
N ILE A 4 -4.20 6.99 2.17
CA ILE A 4 -3.90 7.00 0.74
C ILE A 4 -2.80 5.97 0.52
N ILE A 5 -3.08 4.97 -0.31
CA ILE A 5 -2.10 3.94 -0.68
C ILE A 5 -1.71 4.12 -2.14
N VAL A 6 -0.40 4.24 -2.36
CA VAL A 6 0.21 4.40 -3.68
C VAL A 6 1.03 3.15 -3.98
N VAL A 7 0.65 2.43 -5.04
CA VAL A 7 1.34 1.22 -5.50
C VAL A 7 2.13 1.54 -6.76
N ALA A 8 3.43 1.33 -6.72
CA ALA A 8 4.32 1.45 -7.87
C ALA A 8 4.84 0.07 -8.27
N THR A 9 4.95 -0.20 -9.57
CA THR A 9 5.56 -1.43 -10.08
C THR A 9 6.28 -1.16 -11.41
N ASP A 10 7.32 -1.93 -11.66
CA ASP A 10 8.02 -2.01 -12.95
C ASP A 10 7.47 -3.12 -13.86
N ALA A 11 6.43 -3.85 -13.42
CA ALA A 11 5.76 -4.82 -14.27
C ALA A 11 4.98 -4.12 -15.41
N PRO A 12 5.02 -4.63 -16.65
CA PRO A 12 4.28 -4.08 -17.78
C PRO A 12 2.79 -4.35 -17.65
N LEU A 13 2.04 -3.37 -17.14
CA LEU A 13 0.61 -3.48 -16.86
C LEU A 13 -0.19 -2.39 -17.55
N LEU A 14 -1.32 -2.78 -18.13
CA LEU A 14 -2.31 -1.88 -18.70
C LEU A 14 -3.19 -1.22 -17.61
N PRO A 15 -3.90 -0.11 -17.91
CA PRO A 15 -4.70 0.61 -16.91
C PRO A 15 -5.74 -0.26 -16.17
N HIS A 16 -6.37 -1.22 -16.85
CA HIS A 16 -7.33 -2.11 -16.23
C HIS A 16 -6.68 -3.14 -15.30
N GLN A 17 -5.43 -3.55 -15.56
CA GLN A 17 -4.63 -4.41 -14.68
C GLN A 17 -4.16 -3.64 -13.46
N LEU A 18 -3.71 -2.39 -13.63
CA LEU A 18 -3.37 -1.49 -12.52
C LEU A 18 -4.58 -1.24 -11.61
N LYS A 19 -5.79 -1.12 -12.16
CA LYS A 19 -7.01 -1.05 -11.35
C LYS A 19 -7.26 -2.31 -10.51
N ARG A 20 -6.88 -3.50 -11.02
CA ARG A 20 -6.93 -4.75 -10.24
C ARG A 20 -5.89 -4.73 -9.12
N LEU A 21 -4.69 -4.22 -9.40
CA LEU A 21 -3.60 -4.06 -8.43
C LEU A 21 -3.98 -3.10 -7.29
N ALA A 22 -4.48 -1.90 -7.63
CA ALA A 22 -4.94 -0.92 -6.64
C ALA A 22 -6.03 -1.48 -5.70
N ARG A 23 -6.91 -2.36 -6.20
CA ARG A 23 -7.92 -3.05 -5.37
C ARG A 23 -7.31 -4.04 -4.37
N ARG A 24 -6.09 -4.54 -4.57
CA ARG A 24 -5.44 -5.45 -3.61
C ARG A 24 -4.90 -4.72 -2.39
N ALA A 25 -4.65 -3.41 -2.49
CA ALA A 25 -4.26 -2.59 -1.36
C ALA A 25 -5.28 -2.65 -0.21
N SER A 26 -6.58 -2.77 -0.51
CA SER A 26 -7.61 -2.91 0.53
C SER A 26 -7.46 -4.19 1.35
N LEU A 27 -6.93 -5.27 0.78
CA LEU A 27 -6.71 -6.52 1.52
C LEU A 27 -5.53 -6.38 2.49
N GLY A 28 -4.47 -5.66 2.11
CA GLY A 28 -3.36 -5.35 3.02
C GLY A 28 -3.81 -4.45 4.16
N LEU A 29 -4.61 -3.42 3.86
CA LEU A 29 -5.26 -2.57 4.87
C LEU A 29 -6.19 -3.36 5.81
N ALA A 30 -6.93 -4.34 5.29
CA ALA A 30 -7.79 -5.19 6.12
C ALA A 30 -6.98 -6.07 7.08
N ARG A 31 -5.81 -6.56 6.66
CA ARG A 31 -4.91 -7.36 7.53
C ARG A 31 -4.36 -6.56 8.71
N SER A 32 -4.22 -5.24 8.58
CA SER A 32 -3.86 -4.37 9.70
C SER A 32 -5.05 -4.04 10.62
N GLY A 33 -6.22 -4.65 10.41
CA GLY A 33 -7.39 -4.54 11.29
C GLY A 33 -8.39 -3.44 10.91
N SER A 34 -8.20 -2.75 9.78
CA SER A 34 -9.16 -1.74 9.32
C SER A 34 -10.40 -2.36 8.69
N VAL A 35 -11.55 -1.70 8.87
CA VAL A 35 -12.83 -2.06 8.25
C VAL A 35 -13.37 -0.97 7.30
N SER A 36 -12.55 0.05 6.99
CA SER A 36 -12.94 1.18 6.13
C SER A 36 -14.27 1.84 6.57
N GLY A 37 -14.32 2.28 7.83
CA GLY A 37 -15.54 2.85 8.43
C GLY A 37 -16.01 4.14 7.73
N ASN A 38 -17.27 4.52 7.96
CA ASN A 38 -17.95 5.62 7.26
C ASN A 38 -17.18 6.96 7.23
N GLY A 39 -16.47 7.30 8.31
CA GLY A 39 -15.64 8.50 8.39
C GLY A 39 -14.22 8.34 7.84
N SER A 40 -13.93 7.25 7.10
CA SER A 40 -12.63 6.96 6.54
C SER A 40 -12.57 7.24 5.04
N GLY A 41 -11.71 8.18 4.65
CA GLY A 41 -11.38 8.41 3.24
C GLY A 41 -10.26 7.48 2.80
N ASP A 42 -10.60 6.29 2.28
CA ASP A 42 -9.64 5.28 1.86
C ASP A 42 -9.49 5.30 0.33
N LEU A 43 -8.33 5.75 -0.16
CA LEU A 43 -8.07 5.95 -1.60
C LEU A 43 -6.81 5.20 -2.05
N PHE A 44 -6.92 4.45 -3.14
CA PHE A 44 -5.82 3.63 -3.66
C PHE A 44 -5.54 3.97 -5.12
N ILE A 45 -4.26 4.15 -5.44
CA ILE A 45 -3.78 4.37 -6.80
C ILE A 45 -2.63 3.42 -7.09
N ALA A 46 -2.60 2.89 -8.32
CA ALA A 46 -1.49 2.06 -8.80
C ALA A 46 -1.00 2.58 -10.15
N PHE A 47 0.32 2.58 -10.36
CA PHE A 47 0.94 2.92 -11.63
C PHE A 47 2.08 1.96 -11.97
N SER A 48 2.35 1.84 -13.28
CA SER A 48 3.49 1.09 -13.80
C SER A 48 4.51 2.03 -14.43
N THR A 49 5.80 1.75 -14.24
CA THR A 49 6.91 2.45 -14.89
C THR A 49 7.42 1.75 -16.15
N ALA A 50 6.88 0.58 -16.49
CA ALA A 50 7.39 -0.30 -17.54
C ALA A 50 7.26 0.26 -18.97
N ASN A 51 6.22 1.07 -19.22
CA ASN A 51 5.97 1.69 -20.51
C ASN A 51 6.20 3.21 -20.42
N PRO A 52 7.47 3.65 -20.36
CA PRO A 52 7.78 5.08 -20.33
C PRO A 52 7.20 5.73 -21.58
N HIS A 53 6.80 7.00 -21.47
CA HIS A 53 6.21 7.77 -22.57
C HIS A 53 4.86 7.27 -23.08
N ALA A 54 4.24 6.23 -22.52
CA ALA A 54 2.98 5.68 -23.04
C ALA A 54 1.84 6.71 -23.22
N ALA A 55 1.88 7.81 -22.47
CA ALA A 55 0.90 8.89 -22.51
C ALA A 55 1.31 10.12 -23.35
N ASP A 56 2.50 10.17 -23.96
CA ASP A 56 2.89 11.36 -24.74
C ASP A 56 2.02 11.48 -26.00
N ALA A 57 1.79 12.73 -26.43
CA ALA A 57 0.92 13.04 -27.57
C ALA A 57 1.44 12.58 -28.95
N LYS A 58 2.72 12.25 -29.08
CA LYS A 58 3.35 11.84 -30.34
C LYS A 58 4.36 10.70 -30.12
N PRO A 59 4.47 9.74 -31.05
CA PRO A 59 3.62 9.53 -32.23
C PRO A 59 2.20 9.06 -31.86
N PRO A 60 1.21 9.20 -32.76
CA PRO A 60 -0.20 8.88 -32.45
C PRO A 60 -0.47 7.39 -32.20
N ILE A 61 0.44 6.50 -32.61
CA ILE A 61 0.36 5.05 -32.41
C ILE A 61 1.65 4.60 -31.76
N ARG A 62 1.54 3.73 -30.76
CA ARG A 62 2.69 3.17 -30.03
C ARG A 62 2.43 1.70 -29.72
N THR A 63 3.51 0.94 -29.63
CA THR A 63 3.48 -0.41 -29.09
C THR A 63 3.66 -0.33 -27.58
N ILE A 64 2.90 -1.13 -26.84
CA ILE A 64 2.91 -1.19 -25.37
C ILE A 64 3.16 -2.64 -24.99
N GLU A 65 4.07 -2.86 -24.03
CA GLU A 65 4.30 -4.16 -23.44
C GLU A 65 3.27 -4.43 -22.34
N THR A 66 2.79 -5.66 -22.27
CA THR A 66 1.84 -6.08 -21.23
C THR A 66 2.09 -7.53 -20.82
N MET A 67 1.93 -7.80 -19.54
CA MET A 67 1.91 -9.15 -18.99
C MET A 67 0.52 -9.79 -19.14
N PRO A 68 0.41 -11.11 -19.38
CA PRO A 68 -0.85 -11.84 -19.32
C PRO A 68 -1.51 -11.79 -17.93
N ASN A 69 -2.84 -11.74 -17.89
CA ASN A 69 -3.60 -11.66 -16.65
C ASN A 69 -3.37 -12.85 -15.70
N ASP A 70 -3.09 -14.03 -16.24
CA ASP A 70 -2.93 -15.28 -15.48
C ASP A 70 -1.61 -15.33 -14.70
N LEU A 71 -0.66 -14.44 -15.01
CA LEU A 71 0.63 -14.34 -14.31
C LEU A 71 0.64 -13.25 -13.24
N MET A 72 -0.50 -12.62 -12.94
CA MET A 72 -0.58 -11.48 -12.03
C MET A 72 -0.67 -11.84 -10.55
N ASP A 73 -0.93 -13.11 -10.19
CA ASP A 73 -1.12 -13.51 -8.80
C ASP A 73 0.07 -13.15 -7.88
N PRO A 74 1.33 -13.33 -8.30
CA PRO A 74 2.47 -12.84 -7.51
C PRO A 74 2.45 -11.34 -7.26
N LEU A 75 2.03 -10.52 -8.24
CA LEU A 75 1.91 -9.06 -8.08
C LEU A 75 0.78 -8.69 -7.11
N PHE A 76 -0.32 -9.46 -7.11
CA PHE A 76 -1.39 -9.29 -6.14
C PHE A 76 -0.93 -9.60 -4.73
N THR A 77 -0.27 -10.73 -4.52
CA THR A 77 0.29 -11.11 -3.22
C THR A 77 1.28 -10.06 -2.73
N ALA A 78 2.24 -9.66 -3.57
CA ALA A 78 3.22 -8.63 -3.23
C ALA A 78 2.57 -7.29 -2.89
N THR A 79 1.49 -6.90 -3.57
CA THR A 79 0.76 -5.66 -3.25
C THR A 79 0.10 -5.73 -1.87
N VAL A 80 -0.49 -6.88 -1.51
CA VAL A 80 -1.09 -7.08 -0.19
C VAL A 80 -0.03 -6.99 0.90
N GLU A 81 1.06 -7.74 0.74
CA GLU A 81 2.16 -7.79 1.72
C GLU A 81 2.84 -6.43 1.88
N ALA A 82 3.19 -5.76 0.77
CA ALA A 82 3.82 -4.45 0.81
C ALA A 82 2.90 -3.38 1.44
N THR A 83 1.59 -3.47 1.21
CA THR A 83 0.63 -2.55 1.83
C THR A 83 0.52 -2.79 3.33
N GLU A 84 0.39 -4.04 3.76
CA GLU A 84 0.34 -4.43 5.17
C GLU A 84 1.61 -3.94 5.90
N GLU A 85 2.79 -4.24 5.36
CA GLU A 85 4.05 -3.85 5.96
C GLU A 85 4.26 -2.33 5.96
N ALA A 86 3.88 -1.62 4.89
CA ALA A 86 4.00 -0.15 4.84
C ALA A 86 3.18 0.54 5.94
N ILE A 87 1.99 0.03 6.26
CA ILE A 87 1.15 0.55 7.35
C ILE A 87 1.86 0.32 8.69
N ILE A 88 2.37 -0.89 8.93
CA ILE A 88 3.10 -1.20 10.17
C ILE A 88 4.38 -0.34 10.28
N ASN A 89 5.12 -0.16 9.20
CA ASN A 89 6.31 0.69 9.16
C ASN A 89 5.99 2.15 9.50
N ALA A 90 4.86 2.69 9.03
CA ALA A 90 4.43 4.03 9.39
C ALA A 90 4.15 4.15 10.90
N LEU A 91 3.54 3.14 11.52
CA LEU A 91 3.32 3.11 12.97
C LEU A 91 4.62 2.94 13.75
N VAL A 92 5.51 2.06 13.31
CA VAL A 92 6.79 1.81 13.99
C VAL A 92 7.74 3.01 13.86
N ASN A 93 7.69 3.75 12.76
CA ASN A 93 8.54 4.92 12.54
C ASN A 93 7.98 6.22 13.14
N ASN A 94 6.77 6.20 13.70
CA ASN A 94 6.15 7.42 14.23
C ASN A 94 6.89 7.95 15.48
N GLN A 95 6.69 9.23 15.79
CA GLN A 95 7.25 9.89 16.96
C GLN A 95 6.14 10.57 17.74
N ASP A 96 6.36 10.76 19.04
CA ASP A 96 5.48 11.57 19.89
C ASP A 96 5.28 12.95 19.26
N MET A 97 4.04 13.41 19.21
CA MET A 97 3.70 14.70 18.63
C MET A 97 2.65 15.40 19.49
N ILE A 98 2.85 16.69 19.75
CA ILE A 98 1.84 17.58 20.31
C ILE A 98 1.41 18.52 19.19
N GLY A 99 0.13 18.47 18.83
CA GLY A 99 -0.48 19.30 17.80
C GLY A 99 -1.25 20.48 18.36
N ARG A 100 -2.18 20.96 17.54
CA ARG A 100 -3.11 22.04 17.89
C ARG A 100 -3.89 21.70 19.17
N ASP A 101 -4.17 22.74 19.97
CA ASP A 101 -4.98 22.65 21.19
C ASP A 101 -4.41 21.65 22.23
N ASN A 102 -3.06 21.50 22.26
CA ASN A 102 -2.33 20.56 23.11
C ASN A 102 -2.72 19.08 22.92
N HIS A 103 -3.29 18.72 21.76
CA HIS A 103 -3.56 17.31 21.45
C HIS A 103 -2.26 16.54 21.28
N LYS A 104 -2.00 15.61 22.21
CA LYS A 104 -0.83 14.72 22.18
C LYS A 104 -1.20 13.39 21.52
N VAL A 105 -0.36 12.92 20.62
CA VAL A 105 -0.37 11.55 20.07
C VAL A 105 1.00 10.94 20.35
N GLU A 106 1.00 9.77 20.99
CA GLU A 106 2.23 9.07 21.36
C GLU A 106 2.71 8.15 20.24
N ALA A 107 4.02 7.95 20.19
CA ALA A 107 4.63 6.94 19.35
C ALA A 107 4.15 5.54 19.74
N LEU A 108 4.17 4.61 18.79
CA LEU A 108 3.94 3.21 19.09
C LEU A 108 5.02 2.73 20.10
N PRO A 109 4.64 2.16 21.26
CA PRO A 109 5.60 1.73 22.27
C PRO A 109 6.34 0.48 21.79
N ARG A 110 7.51 0.66 21.18
CA ARG A 110 8.27 -0.38 20.46
C ARG A 110 8.72 -1.52 21.37
N GLU A 111 9.15 -1.21 22.58
CA GLU A 111 9.58 -2.21 23.56
C GLU A 111 8.40 -3.09 23.98
N ARG A 112 7.23 -2.49 24.22
CA ARG A 112 6.01 -3.25 24.55
C ARG A 112 5.56 -4.09 23.36
N LEU A 113 5.63 -3.57 22.14
CA LEU A 113 5.34 -4.32 20.92
C LEU A 113 6.25 -5.56 20.81
N GLN A 114 7.56 -5.41 21.01
CA GLN A 114 8.51 -6.52 20.97
C GLN A 114 8.21 -7.59 22.03
N GLN A 115 7.84 -7.18 23.25
CA GLN A 115 7.41 -8.10 24.31
C GLN A 115 6.16 -8.88 23.89
N LEU A 116 5.14 -8.18 23.36
CA LEU A 116 3.93 -8.82 22.86
C LEU A 116 4.25 -9.83 21.74
N LEU A 117 5.09 -9.47 20.77
CA LEU A 117 5.49 -10.40 19.72
C LEU A 117 6.20 -11.65 20.28
N LYS A 118 7.01 -11.52 21.33
CA LYS A 118 7.60 -12.68 22.05
C LYS A 118 6.54 -13.53 22.72
N GLU A 119 5.61 -12.92 23.46
CA GLU A 119 4.51 -13.62 24.16
C GLU A 119 3.69 -14.50 23.20
N TYR A 120 3.48 -14.05 21.97
CA TYR A 120 2.74 -14.78 20.94
C TYR A 120 3.62 -15.64 20.00
N ASN A 121 4.90 -15.85 20.31
CA ASN A 121 5.86 -16.61 19.48
C ASN A 121 5.98 -16.08 18.03
N ARG A 122 5.98 -14.76 17.87
CA ARG A 122 6.09 -14.04 16.59
C ARG A 122 7.37 -13.23 16.43
N SER A 123 8.22 -13.14 17.46
CA SER A 123 9.59 -12.63 17.32
C SER A 123 10.51 -13.79 16.90
N ARG A 124 11.00 -13.79 15.66
CA ARG A 124 12.14 -14.63 15.27
C ARG A 124 13.44 -13.88 15.53
#